data_AF-A0A957UEM5-F1
#
_entry.id   AF-A0A957UEM5-F1
#
_cell.length_a   1.000
_cell.length_b   1.000
_cell.length_c   1.000
_cell.angle_alpha   90.00
_cell.angle_beta   90.00
_cell.angle_gamma   90.00
#
_symmetry.space_group_name_H-M   'P 1'
#
loop_
_entity.id
_entity.type
_entity.pdbx_description
1 polymer ?
#
loop_
_entity_poly.entity_id
_entity_poly.type
_entity_poly.pdbx_seq_one_letter_code
_entity_poly.pdbx_strand_id
1 'polypeptide(L)'
;GAITVIDETTGAFTYEPLPDFNGEDVFTIHISDALAREVTAPVTVTVEAVNDAPRIDLVETYTVTVGDAVELPVIVTDVDSDPITVTVEALPPDLLYADEMIAGVVA
;
A
#
# COMPACT_ATOMS: atom_id res chain seq x y z
N GLY A 1 -2.21 -13.93 4.16
CA GLY A 1 -3.17 -13.45 5.16
C GLY A 1 -3.11 -14.27 6.45
N ALA A 2 -4.05 -14.02 7.36
CA ALA A 2 -4.24 -14.77 8.60
C ALA A 2 -5.56 -15.54 8.57
N ILE A 3 -5.57 -16.75 9.12
CA ILE A 3 -6.76 -17.58 9.26
C ILE A 3 -7.15 -17.61 10.73
N THR A 4 -8.43 -17.34 11.00
CA THR A 4 -9.01 -17.55 12.33
C THR A 4 -10.10 -18.59 12.21
N VAL A 5 -9.93 -19.72 12.91
CA VAL A 5 -10.98 -20.75 13.00
C VAL A 5 -12.01 -20.28 14.02
N ILE A 6 -13.28 -20.23 13.61
CA ILE A 6 -14.38 -19.81 14.47
C ILE A 6 -15.15 -21.02 15.00
N ASP A 7 -15.14 -22.15 14.26
CA ASP A 7 -15.86 -23.36 14.63
C ASP A 7 -15.08 -24.63 14.27
N GLU A 8 -14.59 -25.34 15.30
CA GLU A 8 -13.86 -26.61 15.15
C GLU A 8 -14.76 -27.80 14.77
N THR A 9 -16.09 -27.66 14.90
CA THR A 9 -17.06 -28.72 14.57
C THR A 9 -17.50 -28.63 13.11
N THR A 10 -17.77 -27.42 12.62
CA THR A 10 -18.19 -27.20 11.21
C THR A 10 -17.01 -26.91 10.28
N GLY A 11 -15.85 -26.54 10.83
CA GLY A 11 -14.70 -26.08 10.06
C GLY A 11 -14.85 -24.66 9.54
N ALA A 12 -15.79 -23.87 10.09
CA ALA A 12 -15.95 -22.47 9.69
C ALA A 12 -14.74 -21.64 10.13
N PHE A 13 -14.17 -20.90 9.17
CA PHE A 13 -13.04 -20.01 9.38
C PHE A 13 -13.30 -18.67 8.71
N THR A 14 -12.60 -17.65 9.19
CA THR A 14 -12.40 -16.39 8.47
C THR A 14 -10.97 -16.32 7.95
N TYR A 15 -10.82 -15.71 6.79
CA TYR A 15 -9.53 -15.38 6.20
C TYR A 15 -9.45 -13.86 6.06
N GLU A 16 -8.37 -13.29 6.58
CA GLU A 16 -8.06 -11.87 6.49
C GLU A 16 -6.77 -11.73 5.68
N PRO A 17 -6.82 -11.20 4.44
CA PRO A 17 -5.63 -10.85 3.69
C PRO A 17 -4.73 -9.90 4.48
N LEU A 18 -3.43 -9.90 4.20
CA LEU A 18 -2.59 -8.80 4.69
C LEU A 18 -3.05 -7.49 4.02
N PRO A 19 -2.93 -6.34 4.68
CA PRO A 19 -3.14 -5.05 4.03
C PRO A 19 -2.33 -4.98 2.72
N ASP A 20 -2.97 -4.45 1.67
CA ASP A 20 -2.40 -4.22 0.35
C ASP A 20 -1.89 -5.47 -0.38
N PHE A 21 -2.25 -6.67 0.09
CA PHE A 21 -1.95 -7.93 -0.59
C PHE A 21 -3.01 -8.25 -1.65
N ASN A 22 -2.55 -8.52 -2.86
CA ASN A 22 -3.33 -9.11 -3.94
C ASN A 22 -2.60 -10.34 -4.51
N GLY A 23 -3.37 -11.34 -4.95
CA GLY A 23 -2.80 -12.58 -5.49
C GLY A 23 -3.43 -13.84 -4.90
N GLU A 24 -2.68 -14.95 -5.00
CA GLU A 24 -3.14 -16.25 -4.55
C GLU A 24 -2.49 -16.62 -3.21
N ASP A 25 -3.32 -16.96 -2.23
CA ASP A 25 -2.91 -17.56 -0.97
C ASP A 25 -3.44 -19.00 -0.89
N VAL A 26 -2.61 -19.88 -0.33
CA VAL A 26 -2.95 -21.31 -0.18
C VAL A 26 -2.74 -21.74 1.25
N PHE A 27 -3.77 -22.36 1.83
CA PHE A 27 -3.67 -23.01 3.14
C PHE A 27 -4.26 -24.42 3.08
N THR A 28 -3.99 -25.23 4.11
CA THR A 28 -4.46 -26.61 4.18
C THR A 28 -5.41 -26.79 5.35
N ILE A 29 -6.57 -27.38 5.11
CA ILE A 29 -7.49 -27.82 6.16
C ILE A 29 -7.13 -29.27 6.50
N HIS A 30 -7.00 -29.54 7.79
CA HIS A 30 -6.82 -30.88 8.35
C HIS A 30 -8.08 -31.26 9.12
N ILE A 31 -8.68 -32.39 8.78
CA ILE A 31 -9.86 -32.95 9.46
C ILE A 31 -9.45 -34.29 10.04
N SER A 32 -9.71 -34.50 11.34
CA SER A 32 -9.49 -35.79 12.02
C SER A 32 -10.79 -36.25 12.67
N ASP A 33 -11.09 -37.54 12.59
CA ASP A 33 -12.23 -38.11 13.31
C ASP A 33 -11.83 -38.65 14.70
N ALA A 34 -12.82 -39.12 15.47
CA ALA A 34 -12.60 -39.69 16.80
C ALA A 34 -11.74 -40.98 16.81
N LEU A 35 -11.46 -41.55 15.63
CA LEU A 35 -10.61 -42.73 15.44
C LEU A 35 -9.23 -42.36 14.87
N ALA A 36 -8.87 -41.08 14.86
CA ALA A 36 -7.61 -40.53 14.34
C ALA A 36 -7.37 -40.80 12.84
N ARG A 37 -8.43 -40.89 12.05
CA ARG A 37 -8.32 -40.88 10.58
C ARG A 37 -8.31 -39.45 10.08
N GLU A 38 -7.28 -39.11 9.33
CA GLU A 38 -7.05 -37.74 8.86
C GLU A 38 -7.33 -37.58 7.37
N VAL A 39 -7.90 -36.44 6.99
CA VAL A 39 -8.02 -35.97 5.61
C VAL A 39 -7.48 -34.54 5.53
N THR A 40 -6.71 -34.26 4.49
CA THR A 40 -6.17 -32.92 4.22
C THR A 40 -6.65 -32.42 2.88
N ALA A 41 -7.06 -31.15 2.81
CA ALA A 41 -7.44 -30.50 1.56
C ALA A 41 -6.81 -29.10 1.45
N PRO A 42 -6.15 -28.77 0.33
CA PRO A 42 -5.74 -27.40 0.08
C PRO A 42 -6.95 -26.54 -0.23
N VAL A 43 -6.91 -25.30 0.26
CA VAL A 43 -7.87 -24.24 -0.06
C VAL A 43 -7.07 -23.10 -0.67
N THR A 44 -7.44 -22.74 -1.88
CA THR A 44 -6.90 -21.59 -2.60
C THR A 44 -7.83 -20.42 -2.42
N VAL A 45 -7.29 -19.28 -1.98
CA VAL A 45 -8.01 -18.01 -1.91
C VAL A 45 -7.37 -17.05 -2.90
N THR A 46 -8.21 -16.53 -3.79
CA THR A 46 -7.81 -15.44 -4.70
C THR A 46 -8.22 -14.12 -4.09
N VAL A 47 -7.24 -13.27 -3.82
CA VAL A 47 -7.44 -11.88 -3.37
C VAL A 47 -7.33 -10.97 -4.58
N GLU A 48 -8.44 -10.35 -4.94
CA GLU A 48 -8.47 -9.38 -6.04
C GLU A 48 -7.75 -8.09 -5.63
N ALA A 49 -7.02 -7.50 -6.57
CA ALA A 49 -6.41 -6.19 -6.36
C ALA A 49 -7.50 -5.12 -6.23
N VAL A 50 -7.32 -4.21 -5.28
CA VAL A 50 -8.10 -2.98 -5.17
C VAL A 50 -7.14 -1.85 -5.41
N ASN A 51 -7.44 -0.99 -6.39
CA ASN A 51 -6.61 0.15 -6.68
C ASN A 51 -6.61 1.13 -5.50
N ASP A 52 -5.46 1.35 -4.91
CA ASP A 52 -5.20 2.36 -3.90
C ASP A 52 -4.83 3.70 -4.55
N ALA A 53 -5.08 4.79 -3.83
CA ALA A 53 -4.71 6.12 -4.32
C ALA A 53 -3.23 6.40 -4.04
N PRO A 54 -2.52 7.10 -4.94
CA PRO A 54 -1.16 7.54 -4.67
C PRO A 54 -1.15 8.52 -3.48
N ARG A 55 -0.09 8.44 -2.68
CA ARG A 55 0.15 9.26 -1.50
C ARG A 55 1.31 10.21 -1.74
N ILE A 56 1.16 11.46 -1.28
CA ILE A 56 2.22 12.47 -1.28
C ILE A 56 2.87 12.49 0.11
N ASP A 57 4.20 12.37 0.14
CA ASP A 57 5.05 12.48 1.32
C ASP A 57 5.83 13.79 1.29
N LEU A 58 5.12 14.91 1.49
CA LEU A 58 5.69 16.25 1.55
C LEU A 58 5.25 16.96 2.83
N VAL A 59 6.10 17.85 3.36
CA VAL A 59 5.72 18.74 4.47
C VAL A 59 4.74 19.79 3.97
N GLU A 60 3.62 19.98 4.68
CA GLU A 60 2.53 20.87 4.28
C GLU A 60 2.90 22.36 4.28
N THR A 61 3.89 22.75 5.09
CA THR A 61 4.34 24.13 5.20
C THR A 61 5.85 24.23 5.17
N TYR A 62 6.36 25.12 4.33
CA TYR A 62 7.78 25.48 4.26
C TYR A 62 7.92 26.98 4.47
N THR A 63 8.80 27.35 5.40
CA THR A 63 9.19 28.75 5.62
C THR A 63 10.62 28.93 5.13
N VAL A 64 10.85 29.96 4.32
CA VAL A 64 12.14 30.28 3.72
C VAL A 64 12.37 31.79 3.80
N THR A 65 13.63 32.20 3.92
CA THR A 65 13.99 33.63 3.88
C THR A 65 14.20 34.07 2.44
N VAL A 66 13.83 35.31 2.12
CA VAL A 66 14.16 35.89 0.81
C VAL A 66 15.68 35.83 0.57
N GLY A 67 16.06 35.34 -0.60
CA GLY A 67 17.43 35.10 -1.03
C GLY A 67 17.96 33.69 -0.77
N ASP A 68 17.24 32.87 0.00
CA ASP A 68 17.64 31.49 0.26
C ASP A 68 17.22 30.56 -0.89
N ALA A 69 18.06 29.54 -1.13
CA ALA A 69 17.72 28.44 -2.03
C ALA A 69 16.68 27.51 -1.39
N VAL A 70 15.76 27.03 -2.22
CA VAL A 70 14.75 26.03 -1.89
C VAL A 70 15.09 24.76 -2.66
N GLU A 71 15.14 23.64 -1.96
CA GLU A 71 15.28 22.29 -2.52
C GLU A 71 14.32 21.37 -1.78
N LEU A 72 13.19 21.08 -2.39
CA LEU A 72 12.11 20.29 -1.80
C LEU A 72 11.86 19.05 -2.65
N PRO A 73 12.28 17.86 -2.20
CA PRO A 73 11.95 16.62 -2.90
C PRO A 73 10.44 16.39 -2.83
N VAL A 74 9.84 16.05 -3.97
CA VAL A 74 8.44 15.64 -4.08
C VAL A 74 8.42 14.13 -4.10
N ILE A 75 8.15 13.54 -2.93
CA ILE A 75 8.08 12.09 -2.77
C ILE A 75 6.62 11.68 -2.93
N VAL A 76 6.36 10.79 -3.87
CA VAL A 76 5.06 10.15 -4.08
C VAL A 76 5.22 8.64 -4.01
N THR A 77 4.26 7.97 -3.40
CA THR A 77 4.25 6.51 -3.27
C THR A 77 2.90 5.98 -3.69
N ASP A 78 2.87 4.84 -4.34
CA ASP A 78 1.67 4.12 -4.70
C ASP A 78 1.94 2.64 -4.42
N VAL A 79 1.04 1.98 -3.69
CA VAL A 79 1.25 0.59 -3.26
C VAL A 79 1.07 -0.40 -4.41
N ASP A 80 0.21 -0.06 -5.38
CA ASP A 80 0.02 -0.82 -6.62
C ASP A 80 1.15 -0.58 -7.63
N SER A 81 2.02 0.40 -7.37
CA SER A 81 3.10 0.83 -8.26
C SER A 81 2.60 1.31 -9.63
N ASP A 82 1.39 1.85 -9.68
CA ASP A 82 0.81 2.39 -10.89
C ASP A 82 1.54 3.66 -11.38
N PRO A 83 1.51 3.98 -12.69
CA PRO A 83 2.16 5.18 -13.22
C PRO A 83 1.58 6.47 -12.61
N ILE A 84 2.41 7.23 -11.89
CA ILE A 84 2.02 8.49 -11.25
C ILE A 84 2.34 9.67 -12.18
N THR A 85 1.39 10.61 -12.29
CA THR A 85 1.63 11.93 -12.91
C THR A 85 1.54 13.01 -11.84
N VAL A 86 2.58 13.85 -11.74
CA VAL A 86 2.61 14.97 -10.80
C VAL A 86 2.44 16.29 -11.54
N THR A 87 1.45 17.08 -11.14
CA THR A 87 1.25 18.46 -11.59
C THR A 87 1.38 19.39 -10.41
N VAL A 88 2.20 20.44 -10.54
CA VAL A 88 2.33 21.47 -9.52
C VAL A 88 1.70 22.76 -10.02
N GLU A 89 0.78 23.30 -9.24
CA GLU A 89 0.07 24.55 -9.54
C GLU A 89 0.45 25.63 -8.54
N ALA A 90 0.31 26.90 -8.94
CA ALA A 90 0.57 28.06 -8.09
C ALA A 90 1.98 28.07 -7.43
N LEU A 91 2.98 27.50 -8.09
CA LEU A 91 4.38 27.66 -7.68
C LEU A 91 4.76 29.14 -7.66
N PRO A 92 5.53 29.60 -6.65
CA PRO A 92 6.19 30.89 -6.71
C PRO A 92 6.98 31.02 -8.02
N PRO A 93 7.01 32.21 -8.64
CA PRO A 93 7.56 32.38 -9.98
C PRO A 93 9.04 32.02 -10.12
N ASP A 94 9.79 32.06 -9.01
CA ASP A 94 11.21 31.75 -8.97
C ASP A 94 11.52 30.28 -8.63
N LEU A 95 10.48 29.45 -8.46
CA LEU A 95 10.60 28.02 -8.23
C LEU A 95 10.12 27.22 -9.45
N LEU A 96 10.76 26.09 -9.69
CA LEU A 96 10.42 25.16 -10.75
C LEU A 96 10.25 23.75 -10.17
N TYR A 97 9.35 22.98 -10.77
CA TYR A 97 9.26 21.55 -10.54
C TYR A 97 9.93 20.80 -11.70
N ALA A 98 10.99 20.07 -11.40
CA ALA A 98 11.72 19.23 -12.35
C ALA A 98 12.41 18.09 -11.59
N ASP A 99 12.55 16.93 -12.25
CA ASP A 99 13.27 15.77 -11.70
C ASP A 99 12.83 15.43 -10.26
N GLU A 100 11.52 15.39 -10.01
CA GLU A 100 10.91 15.07 -8.71
C GLU A 100 11.30 16.06 -7.58
N MET A 101 11.71 17.27 -7.95
CA MET A 101 12.17 18.30 -7.02
C MET A 101 11.53 19.65 -7.34
N ILE A 102 11.07 20.35 -6.30
CA ILE A 102 10.77 21.78 -6.37
C ILE A 102 12.04 22.52 -5.95
N ALA A 103 12.60 23.31 -6.86
CA ALA A 103 13.86 24.02 -6.61
C ALA A 103 13.85 25.45 -7.16
N GLY A 104 14.66 26.32 -6.54
CA GLY A 104 14.87 27.69 -6.98
C GLY A 104 15.39 28.59 -5.85
N VAL A 105 15.37 29.90 -6.06
CA VAL A 105 15.74 30.90 -5.04
C VAL A 105 14.57 31.84 -4.88
N VAL A 106 14.06 32.00 -3.68
CA VAL A 106 12.92 32.90 -3.44
C VAL A 106 13.41 34.34 -3.45
N ALA A 107 12.94 35.15 -4.40
CA ALA A 107 13.28 36.56 -4.53
C ALA A 107 12.19 37.50 -3.99
#